data_AF-J2UBT3-F1
#
_entry.id   AF-J2UBT3-F1
#
_cell.length_a   1.000
_cell.length_b   1.000
_cell.length_c   1.000
_cell.angle_alpha   90.00
_cell.angle_beta   90.00
_cell.angle_gamma   90.00
#
_symmetry.space_group_name_H-M   'P 1'
#
loop_
_entity.id
_entity.type
_entity.pdbx_description
1 polymer ?
#
loop_
_entity_poly.entity_id
_entity_poly.type
_entity_poly.pdbx_seq_one_letter_code
_entity_poly.pdbx_strand_id
1 'polypeptide(L)'
;MARFVLFAKSLCFDAKQQVLYPLNSPAQRVALTPLQSAMLHRVVNAQGKLVRNQALHVLFQRETSDAPFAERLTVAITEINRLAQLADAPGPLIHHVPLIGCVLAEQVDVVPVDDDAPSLPAAETTPVASPEPRTKPPLVKKKSWRLRGVLAAALLLNAGLALMARQEFVPTDHEGTRYKSYGQEQQTQVFITESLSADSYVVKDALTRFRALKPHLPDGSVPQLLYINRSRTRVFTSAFLCAKPMAQKNNECMSWMVFFQELPDA
;
A
#
# COMPACT_ATOMS: atom_id res chain seq x y z
N MET A 1 -21.10 13.63 -8.93
CA MET A 1 -20.89 12.43 -9.79
C MET A 1 -19.78 11.63 -9.13
N ALA A 2 -19.78 10.29 -9.15
CA ALA A 2 -18.82 9.51 -8.36
C ALA A 2 -18.00 8.58 -9.28
N ARG A 3 -17.03 9.17 -9.99
CA ARG A 3 -15.95 8.43 -10.65
C ARG A 3 -14.73 8.46 -9.76
N PHE A 4 -14.04 7.33 -9.67
CA PHE A 4 -12.86 7.18 -8.85
C PHE A 4 -11.73 6.63 -9.70
N VAL A 5 -10.58 7.28 -9.62
CA VAL A 5 -9.35 6.79 -10.21
C VAL A 5 -8.60 6.02 -9.13
N LEU A 6 -8.26 4.77 -9.44
CA LEU A 6 -7.69 3.77 -8.55
C LEU A 6 -6.26 3.42 -9.01
N PHE A 7 -5.41 2.94 -8.10
CA PHE A 7 -4.04 2.45 -8.38
C PHE A 7 -3.17 3.43 -9.17
N ALA A 8 -2.78 4.56 -8.57
CA ALA A 8 -1.88 5.54 -9.19
C ALA A 8 -2.28 5.92 -10.64
N LYS A 9 -3.58 5.99 -10.93
CA LYS A 9 -4.15 6.29 -12.25
C LYS A 9 -4.06 5.19 -13.31
N SER A 10 -4.07 3.92 -12.91
CA SER A 10 -4.19 2.82 -13.87
C SER A 10 -5.64 2.38 -14.14
N LEU A 11 -6.51 2.44 -13.13
CA LEU A 11 -7.88 1.91 -13.20
C LEU A 11 -8.92 2.97 -12.88
N CYS A 12 -10.03 2.98 -13.59
CA CYS A 12 -11.17 3.85 -13.31
C CYS A 12 -12.39 3.03 -12.89
N PHE A 13 -13.05 3.46 -11.82
CA PHE A 13 -14.34 2.97 -11.39
C PHE A 13 -15.41 4.03 -11.60
N ASP A 14 -16.39 3.73 -12.45
CA ASP A 14 -17.58 4.56 -12.65
C ASP A 14 -18.78 3.93 -11.93
N ALA A 15 -19.13 4.50 -10.77
CA ALA A 15 -20.22 3.98 -9.94
C ALA A 15 -21.60 4.13 -10.60
N LYS A 16 -21.79 5.11 -11.51
CA LYS A 16 -23.06 5.32 -12.21
C LYS A 16 -23.24 4.30 -13.33
N GLN A 17 -22.19 4.10 -14.12
CA GLN A 17 -22.20 3.13 -15.22
C GLN A 17 -21.98 1.69 -14.74
N GLN A 18 -21.59 1.50 -13.47
CA GLN A 18 -21.29 0.20 -12.86
C GLN A 18 -20.19 -0.54 -13.62
N VAL A 19 -19.13 0.17 -14.01
CA VAL A 19 -18.03 -0.40 -14.80
C VAL A 19 -16.67 -0.10 -14.18
N LEU A 20 -15.74 -1.04 -14.40
CA LEU A 20 -14.30 -0.87 -14.24
C LEU A 20 -13.67 -0.82 -15.63
N TYR A 21 -12.70 0.06 -15.83
CA TYR A 21 -11.92 0.08 -17.06
C TYR A 21 -10.53 0.67 -16.80
N PRO A 22 -9.48 0.17 -17.48
CA PRO A 22 -8.16 0.76 -17.42
C PRO A 22 -8.17 2.13 -18.10
N LEU A 23 -7.47 3.11 -17.52
CA LEU A 23 -7.40 4.46 -18.08
C LEU A 23 -6.67 4.51 -19.43
N ASN A 24 -5.76 3.57 -19.67
CA ASN A 24 -5.02 3.44 -20.93
C ASN A 24 -5.86 2.81 -22.06
N SER A 25 -6.93 2.08 -21.71
CA SER A 25 -7.80 1.38 -22.67
C SER A 25 -9.28 1.47 -22.26
N PRO A 26 -9.91 2.66 -22.34
CA PRO A 26 -11.29 2.89 -21.87
C PRO A 26 -12.38 2.13 -22.64
N ALA A 27 -12.00 1.49 -23.75
CA ALA A 27 -12.86 0.57 -24.50
C ALA A 27 -13.02 -0.80 -23.80
N GLN A 28 -12.05 -1.22 -22.98
CA GLN A 28 -12.10 -2.47 -22.22
C GLN A 28 -12.88 -2.24 -20.92
N ARG A 29 -14.20 -2.36 -21.00
CA ARG A 29 -15.09 -2.15 -19.86
C ARG A 29 -15.54 -3.47 -19.26
N VAL A 30 -15.33 -3.61 -17.97
CA VAL A 30 -15.79 -4.75 -17.18
C VAL A 30 -17.00 -4.31 -16.36
N ALA A 31 -18.14 -4.94 -16.60
CA ALA A 31 -19.38 -4.64 -15.90
C ALA A 31 -19.37 -5.23 -14.48
N LEU A 32 -19.89 -4.45 -13.53
CA LEU A 32 -20.14 -4.85 -12.14
C LEU A 32 -21.65 -5.00 -11.94
N THR A 33 -22.05 -5.90 -11.05
CA THR A 33 -23.45 -5.97 -10.60
C THR A 33 -23.81 -4.76 -9.72
N PRO A 34 -25.11 -4.44 -9.54
CA PRO A 34 -25.53 -3.35 -8.65
C PRO A 34 -25.00 -3.50 -7.22
N LEU A 35 -25.00 -4.73 -6.69
CA LEU A 35 -24.43 -5.02 -5.36
C LEU A 35 -22.92 -4.79 -5.34
N GLN A 36 -22.18 -5.28 -6.34
CA GLN A 36 -20.72 -5.11 -6.43
C GLN A 36 -20.34 -3.63 -6.53
N SER A 37 -21.05 -2.87 -7.37
CA SER A 37 -20.84 -1.42 -7.51
C SER A 37 -21.14 -0.67 -6.21
N ALA A 38 -22.27 -0.96 -5.55
CA ALA A 38 -22.62 -0.33 -4.28
C ALA A 38 -21.61 -0.65 -3.16
N MET A 39 -21.13 -1.89 -3.12
CA MET A 39 -20.12 -2.33 -2.19
C MET A 39 -18.78 -1.64 -2.44
N LEU A 40 -18.27 -1.68 -3.68
CA LEU A 40 -17.02 -1.02 -4.05
C LEU A 40 -17.08 0.49 -3.78
N HIS A 41 -18.20 1.14 -4.13
CA HIS A 41 -18.42 2.55 -3.82
C HIS A 41 -18.33 2.85 -2.33
N ARG A 42 -18.89 2.00 -1.47
CA ARG A 42 -18.81 2.19 0.00
C ARG A 42 -17.39 1.98 0.52
N VAL A 43 -16.64 1.03 -0.03
CA VAL A 43 -15.24 0.78 0.34
C VAL A 43 -14.31 1.89 -0.13
N VAL A 44 -14.47 2.36 -1.37
CA VAL A 44 -13.67 3.45 -1.94
C VAL A 44 -13.91 4.76 -1.18
N ASN A 45 -15.16 5.08 -0.84
CA ASN A 45 -15.49 6.26 -0.03
C ASN A 45 -14.98 6.17 1.41
N ALA A 46 -14.69 4.97 1.91
CA ALA A 46 -14.08 4.81 3.22
C ALA A 46 -12.58 5.17 3.23
N GLN A 47 -11.96 5.38 2.06
CA GLN A 47 -10.57 5.85 1.90
C GLN A 47 -9.58 5.04 2.75
N GLY A 48 -9.60 3.72 2.60
CA GLY A 48 -8.73 2.81 3.37
C GLY A 48 -9.15 2.58 4.83
N LYS A 49 -10.26 3.17 5.30
CA LYS A 49 -10.88 2.79 6.58
C LYS A 49 -11.66 1.49 6.44
N LEU A 50 -11.64 0.70 7.51
CA LEU A 50 -12.40 -0.54 7.62
C LEU A 50 -13.91 -0.27 7.53
N VAL A 51 -14.57 -0.90 6.55
CA VAL A 51 -16.03 -0.93 6.44
C VAL A 51 -16.53 -2.17 7.16
N ARG A 52 -17.28 -1.98 8.25
CA ARG A 52 -17.78 -3.08 9.09
C ARG A 52 -18.89 -3.88 8.41
N ASN A 53 -18.98 -5.16 8.77
CA ASN A 53 -20.03 -6.09 8.33
C ASN A 53 -21.45 -5.51 8.50
N GLN A 54 -21.73 -4.81 9.61
CA GLN A 54 -23.02 -4.16 9.86
C GLN A 54 -23.42 -3.18 8.72
N ALA A 55 -22.46 -2.40 8.24
CA ALA A 55 -22.70 -1.42 7.18
C ALA A 55 -22.86 -2.10 5.82
N LEU A 56 -22.21 -3.23 5.60
CA LEU A 56 -22.32 -4.01 4.36
C LEU A 56 -23.61 -4.83 4.33
N HIS A 57 -24.07 -5.34 5.47
CA HIS A 57 -25.27 -6.18 5.57
C HIS A 57 -26.51 -5.51 4.96
N VAL A 58 -26.66 -4.20 5.13
CA VAL A 58 -27.76 -3.40 4.54
C VAL A 58 -27.78 -3.47 3.00
N LEU A 59 -26.61 -3.62 2.36
CA LEU A 59 -26.52 -3.77 0.90
C LEU A 59 -27.03 -5.15 0.45
N PHE A 60 -26.72 -6.19 1.22
CA PHE A 60 -27.06 -7.58 0.90
C PHE A 60 -28.53 -7.92 1.21
N GLN A 61 -29.20 -7.15 2.06
CA GLN A 61 -30.65 -7.28 2.32
C GLN A 61 -31.53 -6.97 1.09
N ARG A 62 -30.99 -6.25 0.11
CA ARG A 62 -31.73 -5.90 -1.13
C ARG A 62 -31.78 -7.05 -2.13
N GLU A 63 -30.95 -8.07 -1.94
CA GLU A 63 -30.92 -9.27 -2.75
C GLU A 63 -31.26 -10.48 -1.87
N THR A 64 -32.42 -11.08 -2.14
CA THR A 64 -32.86 -12.32 -1.47
C THR A 64 -31.95 -13.47 -1.88
N SER A 65 -31.35 -14.14 -0.90
CA SER A 65 -30.51 -15.32 -1.11
C SER A 65 -30.55 -16.17 0.15
N ASP A 66 -30.53 -17.49 -0.04
CA ASP A 66 -30.56 -18.47 1.05
C ASP A 66 -29.18 -18.69 1.69
N ALA A 67 -28.11 -18.19 1.04
CA ALA A 67 -26.76 -18.31 1.55
C ALA A 67 -26.46 -17.32 2.69
N PRO A 68 -25.67 -17.72 3.70
CA PRO A 68 -25.32 -16.86 4.83
C PRO A 68 -24.54 -15.62 4.36
N PHE A 69 -24.76 -14.50 5.04
CA PHE A 69 -24.15 -13.21 4.68
C PHE A 69 -22.62 -13.27 4.53
N ALA A 70 -21.92 -13.98 5.43
CA ALA A 70 -20.46 -14.06 5.41
C ALA A 70 -19.93 -14.74 4.13
N GLU A 71 -20.61 -15.77 3.65
CA GLU A 71 -20.26 -16.48 2.43
C GLU A 71 -20.53 -15.59 1.21
N ARG A 72 -21.71 -14.97 1.16
CA ARG A 72 -22.08 -14.01 0.10
C ARG A 72 -21.10 -12.85 0.01
N LEU A 73 -20.68 -12.30 1.15
CA LEU A 73 -19.69 -11.23 1.21
C LEU A 73 -18.34 -11.69 0.65
N THR A 74 -17.89 -12.88 1.02
CA THR A 74 -16.61 -13.44 0.55
C THR A 74 -16.63 -13.68 -0.97
N VAL A 75 -17.74 -14.22 -1.48
CA VAL A 75 -17.94 -14.41 -2.93
C VAL A 75 -17.95 -13.07 -3.66
N ALA A 76 -18.67 -12.07 -3.14
CA ALA A 76 -18.72 -10.74 -3.74
C ALA A 76 -17.35 -10.06 -3.79
N ILE A 77 -16.55 -10.16 -2.72
CA ILE A 77 -15.18 -9.60 -2.67
C ILE A 77 -14.28 -10.30 -3.69
N THR A 78 -14.31 -11.63 -3.71
CA THR A 78 -13.51 -12.43 -4.65
C THR A 78 -13.84 -12.05 -6.09
N GLU A 79 -15.12 -11.91 -6.40
CA GLU A 79 -15.57 -11.57 -7.75
C GLU A 79 -15.21 -10.13 -8.14
N ILE A 80 -15.32 -9.16 -7.23
CA ILE A 80 -14.86 -7.78 -7.50
C ILE A 80 -13.36 -7.76 -7.82
N ASN A 81 -12.55 -8.50 -7.05
CA ASN A 81 -11.11 -8.58 -7.30
C ASN A 81 -10.79 -9.27 -8.63
N ARG A 82 -11.53 -10.32 -8.99
CA ARG A 82 -11.41 -10.99 -10.29
C ARG A 82 -11.76 -10.04 -11.45
N LEU A 83 -12.85 -9.30 -11.34
CA LEU A 83 -13.30 -8.32 -12.34
C LEU A 83 -12.31 -7.16 -12.47
N ALA A 84 -11.69 -6.74 -11.36
CA ALA A 84 -10.64 -5.73 -11.39
C ALA A 84 -9.39 -6.22 -12.13
N GLN A 85 -8.98 -7.46 -11.92
CA GLN A 85 -7.87 -8.08 -12.67
C GLN A 85 -8.15 -8.15 -14.17
N LEU A 86 -9.40 -8.46 -14.56
CA LEU A 86 -9.83 -8.42 -15.96
C LEU A 86 -9.80 -7.01 -16.57
N ALA A 87 -9.84 -5.98 -15.74
CA ALA A 87 -9.67 -4.58 -16.12
C ALA A 87 -8.21 -4.09 -15.93
N ASP A 88 -7.24 -5.01 -15.90
CA ASP A 88 -5.80 -4.76 -15.75
C ASP A 88 -5.39 -4.09 -14.42
N ALA A 89 -6.12 -4.36 -13.33
CA ALA A 89 -5.68 -3.97 -12.00
C ALA A 89 -4.34 -4.66 -11.63
N PRO A 90 -3.36 -3.92 -11.09
CA PRO A 90 -2.06 -4.48 -10.70
C PRO A 90 -2.12 -5.38 -9.45
N GLY A 91 -3.25 -5.40 -8.75
CA GLY A 91 -3.44 -6.16 -7.52
C GLY A 91 -4.91 -6.22 -7.08
N PRO A 92 -5.20 -6.83 -5.91
CA PRO A 92 -6.54 -6.87 -5.35
C PRO A 92 -7.03 -5.46 -4.97
N LEU A 93 -8.32 -5.19 -5.18
CA LEU A 93 -8.95 -3.92 -4.79
C LEU A 93 -9.41 -3.92 -3.33
N ILE A 94 -10.00 -5.04 -2.90
CA ILE A 94 -10.65 -5.16 -1.60
C ILE A 94 -10.02 -6.33 -0.84
N HIS A 95 -9.62 -6.08 0.40
CA HIS A 95 -9.25 -7.13 1.35
C HIS A 95 -10.41 -7.46 2.28
N HIS A 96 -10.74 -8.74 2.39
CA HIS A 96 -11.65 -9.24 3.39
C HIS A 96 -10.96 -9.29 4.75
N VAL A 97 -11.60 -8.74 5.76
CA VAL A 97 -11.16 -8.83 7.16
C VAL A 97 -12.16 -9.74 7.89
N PRO A 98 -11.80 -11.02 8.12
CA PRO A 98 -12.70 -12.01 8.70
C PRO A 98 -13.38 -11.49 9.97
N LEU A 99 -14.68 -11.80 10.12
CA LEU A 99 -15.54 -11.42 11.24
C LEU A 99 -15.80 -9.91 11.41
N ILE A 100 -15.04 -9.04 10.76
CA ILE A 100 -15.10 -7.59 10.99
C ILE A 100 -15.71 -6.85 9.80
N GLY A 101 -15.28 -7.14 8.57
CA GLY A 101 -15.64 -6.31 7.42
C GLY A 101 -14.73 -6.45 6.21
N CYS A 102 -14.60 -5.38 5.45
CA CYS A 102 -13.62 -5.28 4.38
C CYS A 102 -12.99 -3.90 4.33
N VAL A 103 -11.84 -3.81 3.68
CA VAL A 103 -11.06 -2.58 3.53
C VAL A 103 -10.50 -2.51 2.12
N LEU A 104 -10.25 -1.29 1.64
CA LEU A 104 -9.52 -1.07 0.40
C LEU A 104 -8.08 -1.56 0.56
N ALA A 105 -7.52 -2.22 -0.45
CA ALA A 105 -6.14 -2.67 -0.40
C ALA A 105 -5.15 -1.51 -0.31
N GLU A 106 -4.05 -1.70 0.45
CA GLU A 106 -3.08 -0.63 0.74
C GLU A 106 -2.39 -0.06 -0.52
N GLN A 107 -2.40 -0.82 -1.62
CA GLN A 107 -1.83 -0.42 -2.91
C GLN A 107 -2.77 0.45 -3.75
N VAL A 108 -4.02 0.65 -3.30
CA VAL A 108 -5.05 1.37 -4.05
C VAL A 108 -5.12 2.82 -3.58
N ASP A 109 -4.46 3.71 -4.31
CA ASP A 109 -4.70 5.14 -4.18
C ASP A 109 -6.02 5.54 -4.83
N VAL A 110 -6.83 6.34 -4.15
CA VAL A 110 -8.14 6.80 -4.64
C VAL A 110 -8.09 8.30 -4.89
N VAL A 111 -8.36 8.72 -6.13
CA VAL A 111 -8.58 10.13 -6.49
C VAL A 111 -10.00 10.30 -7.00
N PRO A 112 -10.87 11.07 -6.31
CA PRO A 112 -12.18 11.42 -6.84
C PRO A 112 -12.01 12.37 -8.04
N VAL A 113 -12.76 12.14 -9.11
CA VAL A 113 -12.78 13.00 -10.28
C VAL A 113 -14.09 13.79 -10.30
N ASP A 114 -13.99 15.11 -10.11
CA ASP A 114 -15.07 16.05 -10.41
C ASP A 114 -14.95 16.49 -11.89
N ASP A 115 -15.98 16.16 -12.67
CA ASP A 115 -16.10 16.53 -14.09
C ASP A 115 -16.55 18.01 -14.19
N ASP A 116 -15.60 18.95 -14.10
CA ASP A 116 -15.77 20.32 -14.60
C ASP A 116 -14.76 20.60 -15.75
N ALA A 117 -15.13 20.07 -16.93
CA ALA A 117 -14.77 20.49 -18.30
C ALA A 117 -13.30 20.36 -18.80
N PRO A 118 -13.06 20.47 -20.13
CA PRO A 118 -13.60 19.63 -21.21
C PRO A 118 -12.48 19.00 -22.08
N SER A 119 -12.86 17.97 -22.83
CA SER A 119 -12.09 17.31 -23.89
C SER A 119 -11.51 18.25 -24.95
N LEU A 120 -10.38 17.85 -25.56
CA LEU A 120 -10.00 17.93 -27.00
C LEU A 120 -8.45 17.84 -27.14
N PRO A 121 -7.86 17.47 -28.29
CA PRO A 121 -7.94 16.19 -28.98
C PRO A 121 -6.54 15.61 -29.34
N ALA A 122 -6.52 14.36 -29.79
CA ALA A 122 -5.40 13.74 -30.49
C ALA A 122 -5.18 14.38 -31.88
N ALA A 123 -3.92 14.52 -32.30
CA ALA A 123 -3.52 14.69 -33.71
C ALA A 123 -2.04 14.30 -33.90
N GLU A 124 -1.82 13.00 -34.12
CA GLU A 124 -1.28 12.44 -35.37
C GLU A 124 -0.16 13.19 -36.16
N THR A 125 0.86 12.39 -36.49
CA THR A 125 1.64 12.33 -37.76
C THR A 125 2.70 13.39 -38.10
N THR A 126 3.96 12.90 -38.09
CA THR A 126 5.06 13.24 -39.03
C THR A 126 4.62 13.23 -40.50
N PRO A 127 5.29 14.04 -41.35
CA PRO A 127 6.08 13.41 -42.43
C PRO A 127 7.43 14.08 -42.77
N VAL A 128 8.43 13.22 -42.96
CA VAL A 128 9.43 13.12 -44.06
C VAL A 128 9.68 14.36 -44.94
N ALA A 129 10.94 14.82 -45.03
CA ALA A 129 11.77 14.76 -46.26
C ALA A 129 13.11 15.51 -46.12
N SER A 130 14.18 14.82 -46.51
CA SER A 130 15.55 15.31 -46.71
C SER A 130 15.64 16.14 -48.02
N PRO A 131 16.61 17.06 -48.15
CA PRO A 131 17.72 16.69 -49.04
C PRO A 131 19.11 17.07 -48.52
N GLU A 132 20.04 16.15 -48.75
CA GLU A 132 21.49 16.35 -48.67
C GLU A 132 21.95 17.32 -49.78
N PRO A 133 23.03 18.09 -49.55
CA PRO A 133 24.23 17.74 -50.31
C PRO A 133 25.53 17.78 -49.50
N ARG A 134 26.41 16.85 -49.88
CA ARG A 134 27.80 16.64 -49.47
C ARG A 134 28.65 17.92 -49.52
N THR A 135 29.46 18.14 -48.48
CA THR A 135 30.94 18.30 -48.60
C THR A 135 31.62 18.32 -47.22
N LYS A 136 32.66 17.51 -47.03
CA LYS A 136 33.69 17.59 -45.96
C LYS A 136 35.02 17.97 -46.64
N PRO A 137 36.09 18.40 -45.92
CA PRO A 137 36.19 19.15 -44.66
C PRO A 137 37.23 20.32 -44.80
N PRO A 138 37.63 21.03 -43.72
CA PRO A 138 38.83 20.57 -43.01
C PRO A 138 38.75 20.68 -41.47
N LEU A 139 39.53 19.81 -40.85
CA LEU A 139 39.72 19.65 -39.41
C LEU A 139 40.41 20.90 -38.82
N VAL A 140 39.73 21.65 -37.97
CA VAL A 140 40.36 22.62 -37.06
C VAL A 140 39.99 22.25 -35.63
N LYS A 141 40.96 21.68 -34.90
CA LYS A 141 40.87 21.42 -33.46
C LYS A 141 40.74 22.74 -32.70
N LYS A 142 39.51 23.21 -32.49
CA LYS A 142 39.22 24.25 -31.48
C LYS A 142 38.97 23.60 -30.13
N LYS A 143 39.93 23.82 -29.23
CA LYS A 143 39.96 23.46 -27.81
C LYS A 143 38.60 23.78 -27.15
N SER A 144 37.82 22.74 -26.82
CA SER A 144 36.40 22.84 -26.46
C SER A 144 36.19 23.32 -25.01
N TRP A 145 36.27 24.64 -24.82
CA TRP A 145 35.88 25.29 -23.56
C TRP A 145 34.42 24.99 -23.17
N ARG A 146 33.55 24.71 -24.16
CA ARG A 146 32.15 24.32 -23.95
C ARG A 146 31.99 22.96 -23.26
N LEU A 147 32.92 22.02 -23.44
CA LEU A 147 32.81 20.69 -22.85
C LEU A 147 33.05 20.71 -21.32
N ARG A 148 33.92 21.61 -20.85
CA ARG A 148 34.18 21.82 -19.41
C ARG A 148 32.98 22.46 -18.70
N GLY A 149 32.26 23.38 -19.37
CA GLY A 149 31.03 23.97 -18.83
C GLY A 149 29.92 22.94 -18.64
N VAL A 150 29.73 22.03 -19.61
CA VAL A 150 28.73 20.95 -19.53
C VAL A 150 29.08 19.94 -18.42
N LEU A 151 30.35 19.57 -18.29
CA LEU A 151 30.80 18.67 -17.22
C LEU A 151 30.63 19.29 -15.82
N ALA A 152 30.93 20.58 -15.67
CA ALA A 152 30.73 21.28 -14.40
C ALA A 152 29.24 21.37 -14.03
N ALA A 153 28.37 21.67 -14.99
CA ALA A 153 26.93 21.69 -14.78
C ALA A 153 26.37 20.31 -14.40
N ALA A 154 26.84 19.24 -15.06
CA ALA A 154 26.43 17.87 -14.74
C ALA A 154 26.91 17.41 -13.34
N LEU A 155 28.10 17.84 -12.91
CA LEU A 155 28.61 17.58 -11.56
C LEU A 155 27.80 18.32 -10.49
N LEU A 156 27.46 19.59 -10.73
CA LEU A 156 26.63 20.38 -9.82
C LEU A 156 25.20 19.83 -9.74
N LEU A 157 24.64 19.36 -10.85
CA LEU A 157 23.33 18.71 -10.87
C LEU A 157 23.35 17.40 -10.06
N ASN A 158 24.38 16.56 -10.23
CA ASN A 158 24.54 15.34 -9.43
C ASN A 158 24.73 15.64 -7.94
N ALA A 159 25.52 16.65 -7.59
CA ALA A 159 25.71 17.07 -6.20
C ALA A 159 24.40 17.59 -5.59
N GLY A 160 23.62 18.37 -6.35
CA GLY A 160 22.31 18.86 -5.94
C GLY A 160 21.30 17.73 -5.75
N LEU A 161 21.25 16.77 -6.67
CA LEU A 161 20.41 15.57 -6.56
C LEU A 161 20.83 14.70 -5.36
N ALA A 162 22.12 14.53 -5.11
CA ALA A 162 22.62 13.80 -3.94
C ALA A 162 22.28 14.49 -2.61
N LEU A 163 22.26 15.83 -2.58
CA LEU A 163 21.84 16.62 -1.44
C LEU A 163 20.33 16.53 -1.20
N MET A 164 19.52 16.60 -2.26
CA MET A 164 18.07 16.41 -2.20
C MET A 164 17.70 15.00 -1.74
N ALA A 165 18.34 13.97 -2.30
CA ALA A 165 18.19 12.59 -1.84
C ALA A 165 18.59 12.47 -0.36
N ARG A 166 19.71 13.07 0.06
CA ARG A 166 20.08 13.07 1.48
C ARG A 166 19.05 13.75 2.37
N GLN A 167 18.36 14.80 1.91
CA GLN A 167 17.32 15.48 2.69
C GLN A 167 16.02 14.68 2.77
N GLU A 168 15.60 14.00 1.69
CA GLU A 168 14.44 13.10 1.73
C GLU A 168 14.72 11.79 2.49
N PHE A 169 15.98 11.34 2.51
CA PHE A 169 16.43 10.16 3.26
C PHE A 169 17.09 10.48 4.60
N VAL A 170 17.04 11.73 5.09
CA VAL A 170 17.33 11.97 6.52
C VAL A 170 16.25 11.20 7.28
N PRO A 171 16.61 10.29 8.21
CA PRO A 171 15.63 9.62 9.05
C PRO A 171 14.92 10.71 9.83
N THR A 172 13.75 11.08 9.35
CA THR A 172 12.83 11.95 10.07
C THR A 172 12.52 11.19 11.35
N ASP A 173 12.59 11.89 12.47
CA ASP A 173 12.35 11.34 13.81
C ASP A 173 10.87 10.93 13.88
N HIS A 174 10.56 9.79 13.28
CA HIS A 174 9.20 9.35 13.01
C HIS A 174 8.59 8.86 14.31
N GLU A 175 7.34 9.27 14.57
CA GLU A 175 6.50 8.88 15.73
C GLU A 175 6.33 7.35 15.94
N GLY A 176 6.98 6.51 15.14
CA GLY A 176 7.00 5.05 15.24
C GLY A 176 8.24 4.44 15.89
N THR A 177 9.27 5.22 16.26
CA THR A 177 10.53 4.69 16.84
C THR A 177 10.65 4.84 18.35
N ARG A 178 9.69 5.53 18.99
CA ARG A 178 9.72 5.76 20.44
C ARG A 178 8.96 4.67 21.19
N TYR A 179 9.68 3.96 22.04
CA TYR A 179 9.14 2.89 22.88
C TYR A 179 9.33 3.22 24.34
N LYS A 180 8.33 2.86 25.14
CA LYS A 180 8.40 2.88 26.60
C LYS A 180 8.47 1.46 27.15
N SER A 181 9.12 1.30 28.29
CA SER A 181 9.12 0.02 29.00
C SER A 181 7.69 -0.32 29.43
N TYR A 182 7.29 -1.57 29.15
CA TYR A 182 6.03 -2.12 29.61
C TYR A 182 6.24 -3.03 30.83
N GLY A 183 7.25 -3.89 30.77
CA GLY A 183 7.53 -4.88 31.81
C GLY A 183 8.40 -6.00 31.28
N GLN A 184 8.37 -7.15 31.96
CA GLN A 184 9.13 -8.33 31.58
C GLN A 184 8.18 -9.51 31.39
N GLU A 185 8.38 -10.27 30.31
CA GLU A 185 7.68 -11.50 30.02
C GLU A 185 8.69 -12.65 30.02
N GLN A 186 8.65 -13.50 31.04
CA GLN A 186 9.67 -14.53 31.27
C GLN A 186 11.09 -13.92 31.32
N GLN A 187 11.93 -14.18 30.32
CA GLN A 187 13.29 -13.66 30.20
C GLN A 187 13.40 -12.50 29.21
N THR A 188 12.29 -12.05 28.63
CA THR A 188 12.24 -11.03 27.59
C THR A 188 11.73 -9.71 28.15
N GLN A 189 12.52 -8.64 28.03
CA GLN A 189 12.06 -7.29 28.36
C GLN A 189 11.11 -6.78 27.27
N VAL A 190 9.94 -6.31 27.67
CA VAL A 190 8.89 -5.84 26.76
C VAL A 190 8.84 -4.33 26.73
N PHE A 191 8.83 -3.81 25.52
CA PHE A 191 8.66 -2.41 25.19
C PHE A 191 7.45 -2.25 24.27
N ILE A 192 6.67 -1.19 24.49
CA ILE A 192 5.51 -0.85 23.66
C ILE A 192 5.72 0.53 23.08
N THR A 193 5.24 0.76 21.85
CA THR A 193 5.27 2.11 21.27
C THR A 193 4.59 3.11 22.20
N GLU A 194 5.12 4.33 22.35
CA GLU A 194 4.58 5.31 23.31
C GLU A 194 3.08 5.59 23.12
N SER A 195 2.62 5.57 21.87
CA SER A 195 1.22 5.74 21.46
C SER A 195 0.28 4.62 21.91
N LEU A 196 0.79 3.49 22.41
CA LEU A 196 -0.02 2.39 22.93
C LEU A 196 -0.22 2.52 24.44
N SER A 197 -1.44 2.22 24.89
CA SER A 197 -1.72 2.01 26.31
C SER A 197 -1.33 0.58 26.72
N ALA A 198 -0.83 0.42 27.95
CA ALA A 198 -0.50 -0.88 28.54
C ALA A 198 -1.71 -1.84 28.52
N ASP A 199 -2.92 -1.30 28.74
CA ASP A 199 -4.16 -2.08 28.75
C ASP A 199 -4.77 -2.34 27.38
N SER A 200 -4.13 -1.85 26.31
CA SER A 200 -4.68 -1.97 24.96
C SER A 200 -4.77 -3.42 24.51
N TYR A 201 -5.82 -3.72 23.73
CA TYR A 201 -5.99 -5.03 23.12
C TYR A 201 -4.80 -5.45 22.25
N VAL A 202 -4.11 -4.48 21.62
CA VAL A 202 -2.92 -4.75 20.80
C VAL A 202 -1.80 -5.34 21.64
N VAL A 203 -1.52 -4.73 22.80
CA VAL A 203 -0.48 -5.23 23.72
C VAL A 203 -0.88 -6.58 24.31
N LYS A 204 -2.14 -6.74 24.73
CA LYS A 204 -2.66 -8.00 25.28
C LYS A 204 -2.62 -9.15 24.26
N ASP A 205 -3.06 -8.91 23.03
CA ASP A 205 -3.00 -9.90 21.94
C ASP A 205 -1.55 -10.28 21.60
N ALA A 206 -0.67 -9.28 21.45
CA ALA A 206 0.73 -9.52 21.14
C ALA A 206 1.44 -10.37 22.20
N LEU A 207 1.22 -10.08 23.49
CA LEU A 207 1.76 -10.87 24.59
C LEU A 207 1.15 -12.27 24.66
N THR A 208 -0.14 -12.40 24.37
CA THR A 208 -0.81 -13.72 24.33
C THR A 208 -0.20 -14.60 23.24
N ARG A 209 -0.02 -14.06 22.03
CA ARG A 209 0.65 -14.74 20.92
C ARG A 209 2.10 -15.05 21.22
N PHE A 210 2.81 -14.14 21.88
CA PHE A 210 4.21 -14.34 22.25
C PHE A 210 4.37 -15.53 23.20
N ARG A 211 3.49 -15.64 24.20
CA ARG A 211 3.46 -16.78 25.13
C ARG A 211 3.10 -18.10 24.44
N ALA A 212 2.16 -18.06 23.50
CA ALA A 212 1.67 -19.25 22.80
C ALA A 212 2.70 -19.79 21.81
N LEU A 213 3.27 -18.91 20.98
CA LEU A 213 4.14 -19.29 19.86
C LEU A 213 5.62 -19.39 20.26
N LYS A 214 6.03 -18.73 21.36
CA LYS A 214 7.42 -18.73 21.86
C LYS A 214 8.43 -18.52 20.72
N PRO A 215 8.39 -17.36 20.03
CA PRO A 215 9.25 -17.16 18.88
C PRO A 215 10.72 -17.09 19.29
N HIS A 216 11.60 -17.62 18.44
CA HIS A 216 13.04 -17.61 18.63
C HIS A 216 13.70 -16.70 17.60
N LEU A 217 14.89 -16.20 17.92
CA LEU A 217 15.75 -15.51 16.96
C LEU A 217 16.32 -16.50 15.91
N PRO A 218 16.91 -16.02 14.80
CA PRO A 218 17.46 -16.88 13.76
C PRO A 218 18.54 -17.87 14.24
N ASP A 219 19.22 -17.56 15.34
CA ASP A 219 20.21 -18.41 16.00
C ASP A 219 19.59 -19.44 16.96
N GLY A 220 18.26 -19.48 17.06
CA GLY A 220 17.50 -20.35 17.96
C GLY A 220 17.43 -19.84 19.41
N SER A 221 18.00 -18.68 19.72
CA SER A 221 17.94 -18.12 21.08
C SER A 221 16.58 -17.48 21.38
N VAL A 222 16.22 -17.40 22.67
CA VAL A 222 15.05 -16.64 23.11
C VAL A 222 15.36 -15.15 23.01
N PRO A 223 14.49 -14.33 22.38
CA PRO A 223 14.75 -12.90 22.26
C PRO A 223 14.82 -12.24 23.63
N GLN A 224 15.85 -11.43 23.86
CA GLN A 224 16.01 -10.69 25.12
C GLN A 224 15.08 -9.49 25.18
N LEU A 225 14.71 -8.92 24.04
CA LEU A 225 13.90 -7.71 23.94
C LEU A 225 12.76 -7.91 22.93
N LEU A 226 11.56 -7.51 23.33
CA LEU A 226 10.35 -7.52 22.50
C LEU A 226 9.83 -6.09 22.36
N TYR A 227 9.76 -5.58 21.14
CA TYR A 227 9.25 -4.25 20.82
C TYR A 227 7.91 -4.34 20.09
N ILE A 228 6.81 -4.16 20.80
CA ILE A 228 5.45 -4.25 20.24
C ILE A 228 5.13 -2.96 19.48
N ASN A 229 4.83 -3.12 18.19
CA ASN A 229 4.53 -2.01 17.29
C ASN A 229 3.04 -1.69 17.30
N ARG A 230 2.72 -0.45 16.94
CA ARG A 230 1.34 -0.06 16.62
C ARG A 230 0.92 -0.74 15.31
N SER A 231 0.06 -1.74 15.41
CA SER A 231 -0.67 -2.24 14.24
C SER A 231 -1.86 -1.32 13.94
N ARG A 232 -2.05 -0.96 12.66
CA ARG A 232 -3.23 -0.20 12.20
C ARG A 232 -4.50 -1.07 12.18
N THR A 233 -4.34 -2.40 12.26
CA THR A 233 -5.44 -3.35 12.18
C THR A 233 -5.41 -4.32 13.37
N ARG A 234 -6.56 -4.91 13.71
CA ARG A 234 -6.66 -5.91 14.77
C ARG A 234 -6.33 -7.33 14.30
N VAL A 235 -5.88 -7.48 13.06
CA VAL A 235 -5.83 -8.77 12.34
C VAL A 235 -4.47 -9.44 12.47
N PHE A 236 -3.43 -8.66 12.76
CA PHE A 236 -2.08 -9.16 12.96
C PHE A 236 -1.38 -8.41 14.09
N THR A 237 -0.56 -9.16 14.82
CA THR A 237 0.43 -8.60 15.74
C THR A 237 1.71 -8.32 14.96
N SER A 238 2.31 -7.15 15.17
CA SER A 238 3.64 -6.81 14.66
C SER A 238 4.53 -6.40 15.83
N ALA A 239 5.71 -7.01 15.92
CA ALA A 239 6.72 -6.65 16.88
C ALA A 239 8.12 -6.89 16.32
N PHE A 240 9.14 -6.32 16.97
CA PHE A 240 10.54 -6.70 16.75
C PHE A 240 11.03 -7.57 17.90
N LEU A 241 11.69 -8.67 17.54
CA LEU A 241 12.40 -9.57 18.45
C LEU A 241 13.87 -9.25 18.33
N CYS A 242 14.54 -8.87 19.42
CA CYS A 242 15.94 -8.45 19.37
C CYS A 242 16.77 -9.13 20.45
N ALA A 243 18.03 -9.41 20.12
CA ALA A 243 19.04 -9.80 21.11
C ALA A 243 19.58 -8.58 21.88
N LYS A 244 19.62 -7.41 21.22
CA LYS A 244 20.19 -6.16 21.77
C LYS A 244 19.27 -4.97 21.50
N PRO A 245 19.41 -3.85 22.24
CA PRO A 245 18.54 -2.71 22.08
C PRO A 245 18.51 -2.21 20.63
N MET A 246 17.32 -1.88 20.12
CA MET A 246 17.16 -1.55 18.70
C MET A 246 17.96 -0.33 18.25
N ALA A 247 18.32 0.56 19.17
CA ALA A 247 19.18 1.72 18.91
C ALA A 247 20.66 1.35 18.66
N GLN A 248 21.08 0.12 18.98
CA GLN A 248 22.45 -0.34 18.75
C GLN A 248 22.63 -0.83 17.31
N LYS A 249 23.83 -0.61 16.76
CA LYS A 249 24.22 -1.18 15.47
C LYS A 249 24.36 -2.70 15.60
N ASN A 250 23.90 -3.45 14.59
CA ASN A 250 23.87 -4.92 14.61
C ASN A 250 23.09 -5.48 15.82
N ASN A 251 21.90 -4.92 16.05
CA ASN A 251 20.98 -5.29 17.12
C ASN A 251 20.33 -6.69 16.95
N GLU A 252 20.58 -7.35 15.82
CA GLU A 252 20.04 -8.68 15.45
C GLU A 252 18.52 -8.74 15.65
N CYS A 253 17.85 -7.64 15.31
CA CYS A 253 16.40 -7.55 15.38
C CYS A 253 15.76 -8.26 14.19
N MET A 254 14.79 -9.11 14.48
CA MET A 254 13.93 -9.75 13.49
C MET A 254 12.52 -9.16 13.59
N SER A 255 11.91 -8.90 12.43
CA SER A 255 10.48 -8.56 12.37
C SER A 255 9.66 -9.82 12.60
N TRP A 256 8.76 -9.78 13.58
CA TRP A 256 7.84 -10.85 13.90
C TRP A 256 6.41 -10.37 13.66
N MET A 257 5.75 -11.00 12.69
CA MET A 257 4.38 -10.71 12.31
C MET A 257 3.58 -12.01 12.35
N VAL A 258 2.46 -11.99 13.06
CA VAL A 258 1.58 -13.17 13.21
C VAL A 258 0.17 -12.78 12.82
N PHE A 259 -0.41 -13.55 11.90
CA PHE A 259 -1.78 -13.36 11.43
C PHE A 259 -2.77 -14.19 12.25
N PHE A 260 -4.04 -13.79 12.24
CA PHE A 260 -5.11 -14.48 12.96
C PHE A 260 -5.27 -15.97 12.59
N GLN A 261 -4.76 -16.41 11.43
CA GLN A 261 -4.84 -17.80 10.96
C GLN A 261 -3.73 -18.72 11.51
N GLU A 262 -2.68 -18.20 12.16
CA GLU A 262 -1.52 -19.00 12.58
C GLU A 262 -1.59 -19.51 14.02
N LEU A 263 -2.66 -19.20 14.76
CA LEU A 263 -2.90 -19.84 16.06
C LEU A 263 -3.65 -21.16 15.80
N PRO A 264 -3.10 -22.33 16.17
CA PRO A 264 -3.90 -23.55 16.19
C PRO A 264 -5.07 -23.30 17.14
N ASP A 265 -6.27 -23.68 16.71
CA ASP A 265 -7.52 -23.55 17.48
C ASP A 265 -7.26 -24.00 18.92
N ALA A 266 -7.28 -23.04 19.85
CA ALA A 266 -7.14 -23.25 21.28
C ALA A 266 -8.53 -23.43 21.93
#